data_AF-A0A6P5ZLF1-F1
#
_entry.id   AF-A0A6P5ZLF1-F1
#
_cell.length_a   1.000
_cell.length_b   1.000
_cell.length_c   1.000
_cell.angle_alpha   90.00
_cell.angle_beta   90.00
_cell.angle_gamma   90.00
#
_symmetry.space_group_name_H-M   'P 1'
#
loop_
_entity.id
_entity.type
_entity.pdbx_description
1 polymer ?
#
loop_
_entity_poly.entity_id
_entity_poly.type
_entity_poly.pdbx_seq_one_letter_code
_entity_poly.pdbx_strand_id
1 'polypeptide(L)'
;MVVLCLDSGCDNGLKQALKVWNFKIDDHLLKLGFKKSLNEATLYIKVFNSNDMLIISSYVNDFLVTGSKSALVEDFKLQMQKIFEMTDMGEMSYFLGMEIHQYQQGIFICQRKYANEILNKFGMENCKPVNTLLTQNEKLIKEDRANKVDGSIYRSLVGCLLYLTATRPDIMYVANLLFRFMQNPSELHFKAAKRVLRYVKGTNELGIWFKKNESSRLVGFIDNDWAGSHEDMKSISGYVFFIGLNVFSWNSKKQGTVAQSTAEAEYIVATAVVNQAIWLRKILMDLSQKQDDPTKIFVIISQ
;
A
#
# COMPACT_ATOMS: atom_id res chain seq x y z
N MET A 1 -2.16 2.72 -18.72
CA MET A 1 -2.33 1.42 -18.03
C MET A 1 -3.79 1.05 -18.05
N VAL A 2 -4.13 -0.21 -18.33
CA VAL A 2 -5.52 -0.66 -18.53
C VAL A 2 -5.88 -1.81 -17.60
N VAL A 3 -7.18 -2.00 -17.37
CA VAL A 3 -7.70 -3.13 -16.58
C VAL A 3 -8.55 -4.03 -17.46
N LEU A 4 -8.24 -5.32 -17.45
CA LEU A 4 -9.10 -6.36 -18.00
C LEU A 4 -9.74 -7.11 -16.83
N CYS A 5 -11.07 -7.17 -16.79
CA CYS A 5 -11.81 -7.95 -15.81
C CYS A 5 -12.22 -9.27 -16.43
N LEU A 6 -12.01 -10.39 -15.72
CA LEU A 6 -12.63 -11.66 -16.09
C LEU A 6 -14.11 -11.63 -15.73
N ASP A 7 -14.94 -11.89 -16.73
CA ASP A 7 -16.36 -12.11 -16.53
C ASP A 7 -16.53 -13.56 -16.08
N SER A 8 -16.69 -13.75 -14.77
CA SER A 8 -16.97 -15.09 -14.25
C SER A 8 -18.41 -15.48 -14.55
N GLY A 9 -18.63 -16.06 -15.72
CA GLY A 9 -19.84 -16.83 -16.02
C GLY A 9 -20.01 -17.95 -14.98
N CYS A 10 -21.01 -17.83 -14.11
CA CYS A 10 -21.63 -18.89 -13.31
C CYS A 10 -20.85 -19.65 -12.20
N ASP A 11 -19.64 -19.30 -11.78
CA ASP A 11 -18.90 -20.08 -10.75
C ASP A 11 -18.49 -19.31 -9.47
N ASN A 12 -19.18 -18.21 -9.15
CA ASN A 12 -18.83 -17.31 -8.03
C ASN A 12 -19.03 -17.88 -6.60
N GLY A 13 -19.24 -19.18 -6.42
CA GLY A 13 -19.51 -19.78 -5.11
C GLY A 13 -18.39 -20.64 -4.51
N LEU A 14 -17.50 -21.20 -5.33
CA LEU A 14 -16.57 -22.24 -4.88
C LEU A 14 -15.11 -21.78 -4.94
N LYS A 15 -14.41 -21.82 -3.79
CA LYS A 15 -12.96 -21.54 -3.69
C LYS A 15 -12.10 -22.36 -4.67
N GLN A 16 -12.63 -23.49 -5.15
CA GLN A 16 -11.96 -24.36 -6.12
C GLN A 16 -12.00 -23.80 -7.54
N ALA A 17 -13.08 -23.11 -7.94
CA ALA A 17 -13.21 -22.54 -9.28
C ALA A 17 -12.14 -21.47 -9.53
N LEU A 18 -11.95 -20.54 -8.58
CA LEU A 18 -10.89 -19.52 -8.66
C LEU A 18 -9.48 -20.12 -8.78
N LYS A 19 -9.22 -21.27 -8.14
CA LYS A 19 -7.92 -21.95 -8.25
C LYS A 19 -7.72 -22.53 -9.65
N VAL A 20 -8.71 -23.26 -10.16
CA VAL A 20 -8.66 -23.85 -11.52
C VAL A 20 -8.47 -22.75 -12.57
N TRP A 21 -9.16 -21.62 -12.41
CA TRP A 21 -9.00 -20.46 -13.28
C TRP A 21 -7.60 -19.87 -13.23
N ASN A 22 -7.05 -19.66 -12.03
CA ASN A 22 -5.68 -19.21 -11.88
C ASN A 22 -4.68 -20.15 -12.57
N PHE A 23 -4.86 -21.46 -12.46
CA PHE A 23 -4.01 -22.43 -13.18
C PHE A 23 -4.14 -22.31 -14.71
N LYS A 24 -5.37 -22.16 -15.22
CA LYS A 24 -5.63 -22.03 -16.66
C LYS A 24 -5.01 -20.76 -17.24
N ILE A 25 -5.10 -19.64 -16.52
CA ILE A 25 -4.50 -18.38 -16.94
C ILE A 25 -2.98 -18.43 -16.83
N ASP A 26 -2.45 -18.97 -15.73
CA ASP A 26 -1.02 -19.14 -15.55
C ASP A 26 -0.42 -19.95 -16.71
N ASP A 27 -0.98 -21.12 -17.02
CA ASP A 27 -0.56 -21.94 -18.16
C ASP A 27 -0.67 -21.19 -19.50
N HIS A 28 -1.74 -20.42 -19.70
CA HIS A 28 -1.92 -19.65 -20.92
C HIS A 28 -0.89 -18.52 -21.07
N LEU A 29 -0.66 -17.73 -20.02
CA LEU A 29 0.34 -16.66 -20.03
C LEU A 29 1.75 -17.21 -20.27
N LEU A 30 2.08 -18.35 -19.66
CA LEU A 30 3.37 -19.03 -19.91
C LEU A 30 3.50 -19.48 -21.37
N LYS A 31 2.44 -20.03 -21.98
CA LYS A 31 2.40 -20.39 -23.41
C LYS A 31 2.53 -19.19 -24.34
N LEU A 32 2.00 -18.03 -23.94
CA LEU A 32 2.21 -16.76 -24.64
C LEU A 32 3.64 -16.21 -24.48
N GLY A 33 4.51 -16.88 -23.73
CA GLY A 33 5.90 -16.49 -23.53
C GLY A 33 6.13 -15.47 -22.40
N PHE A 34 5.14 -15.28 -21.51
CA PHE A 34 5.39 -14.54 -20.28
C PHE A 34 6.25 -15.36 -19.32
N LYS A 35 7.06 -14.66 -18.54
CA LYS A 35 7.76 -15.21 -17.38
C LYS A 35 7.06 -14.73 -16.12
N LYS A 36 6.65 -15.68 -15.29
CA LYS A 36 6.14 -15.38 -13.95
C LYS A 36 7.29 -14.96 -13.04
N SER A 37 7.11 -13.89 -12.27
CA SER A 37 8.09 -13.48 -11.26
C SER A 37 8.19 -14.54 -10.16
N LEU A 38 9.41 -14.85 -9.74
CA LEU A 38 9.67 -15.71 -8.59
C LEU A 38 9.53 -14.96 -7.25
N ASN A 39 9.48 -13.62 -7.31
CA ASN A 39 9.48 -12.74 -6.15
C ASN A 39 8.08 -12.19 -5.84
N GLU A 40 7.20 -12.16 -6.86
CA GLU A 40 5.80 -11.77 -6.76
C GLU A 40 4.93 -12.69 -7.62
N ALA A 41 4.11 -13.53 -6.97
CA ALA A 41 3.36 -14.59 -7.64
C ALA A 41 2.26 -14.07 -8.58
N THR A 42 1.87 -12.81 -8.44
CA THR A 42 0.86 -12.16 -9.27
C THR A 42 1.44 -11.41 -10.47
N LEU A 43 2.76 -11.36 -10.62
CA LEU A 43 3.46 -10.57 -11.64
C LEU A 43 3.96 -11.44 -12.79
N TYR A 44 3.60 -11.06 -14.01
CA TYR A 44 4.05 -11.70 -15.25
C TYR A 44 4.67 -10.65 -16.16
N ILE A 45 5.84 -10.97 -16.72
CA ILE A 45 6.59 -10.07 -17.60
C ILE A 45 6.93 -10.79 -18.90
N LYS A 46 6.65 -10.15 -20.03
CA LYS A 46 7.09 -10.59 -21.35
C LYS A 46 7.96 -9.50 -21.97
N VAL A 47 9.23 -9.83 -22.20
CA VAL A 47 10.21 -8.95 -22.85
C VAL A 47 10.34 -9.39 -24.31
N PHE A 48 10.06 -8.47 -25.24
CA PHE A 48 10.16 -8.71 -26.68
C PHE A 48 11.54 -8.35 -27.21
N ASN A 49 12.09 -7.22 -26.76
CA ASN A 49 13.45 -6.74 -27.04
C ASN A 49 13.91 -5.83 -25.89
N SER A 50 15.04 -5.12 -26.03
CA SER A 50 15.60 -4.29 -24.94
C SER A 50 14.67 -3.17 -24.45
N ASN A 51 13.76 -2.68 -25.30
CA ASN A 51 12.89 -1.54 -24.98
C ASN A 51 11.40 -1.92 -24.91
N ASP A 52 11.03 -3.07 -25.48
CA ASP A 52 9.65 -3.50 -25.57
C ASP A 52 9.33 -4.59 -24.55
N MET A 53 8.41 -4.26 -23.65
CA MET A 53 7.93 -5.17 -22.62
C MET A 53 6.44 -5.00 -22.37
N LEU A 54 5.84 -6.08 -21.89
CA LEU A 54 4.47 -6.13 -21.40
C LEU A 54 4.48 -6.72 -19.99
N ILE A 55 3.83 -6.04 -19.07
CA ILE A 55 3.75 -6.37 -17.66
C ILE A 55 2.28 -6.58 -17.31
N ILE A 56 2.02 -7.68 -16.62
CA ILE A 56 0.69 -8.03 -16.13
C ILE A 56 0.80 -8.25 -14.62
N SER A 57 -0.08 -7.61 -13.87
CA SER A 57 -0.32 -7.94 -12.46
C SER A 57 -1.74 -8.44 -12.31
N SER A 58 -1.91 -9.63 -11.75
CA SER A 58 -3.22 -10.24 -11.53
C SER A 58 -3.70 -10.05 -10.09
N TYR A 59 -4.96 -9.68 -9.92
CA TYR A 59 -5.62 -9.63 -8.63
C TYR A 59 -7.00 -10.27 -8.72
N VAL A 60 -7.14 -11.48 -8.20
CA VAL A 60 -8.39 -12.26 -8.24
C VAL A 60 -8.92 -12.37 -9.68
N ASN A 61 -9.84 -11.51 -10.09
CA ASN A 61 -10.44 -11.50 -11.43
C ASN A 61 -9.94 -10.34 -12.31
N ASP A 62 -9.23 -9.37 -11.73
CA ASP A 62 -8.76 -8.19 -12.46
C ASP A 62 -7.30 -8.37 -12.89
N PHE A 63 -7.02 -8.01 -14.13
CA PHE A 63 -5.68 -7.97 -14.71
C PHE A 63 -5.31 -6.53 -14.98
N LEU A 64 -4.30 -6.06 -14.27
CA LEU A 64 -3.62 -4.83 -14.57
C LEU A 64 -2.63 -5.07 -15.70
N VAL A 65 -2.85 -4.44 -16.85
CA VAL A 65 -1.99 -4.60 -18.02
C VAL A 65 -1.31 -3.27 -18.35
N THR A 66 0.01 -3.30 -18.49
CA THR A 66 0.80 -2.15 -18.93
C THR A 66 1.95 -2.60 -19.80
N GLY A 67 2.42 -1.74 -20.70
CA GLY A 67 3.53 -2.06 -21.59
C GLY A 67 4.22 -0.83 -22.14
N SER A 68 5.33 -1.04 -22.84
CA SER A 68 6.10 0.04 -23.48
C SER A 68 5.35 0.74 -24.61
N LYS A 69 4.44 0.02 -25.28
CA LYS A 69 3.67 0.47 -26.46
C LYS A 69 2.20 0.09 -26.30
N SER A 70 1.30 1.00 -26.66
CA SER A 70 -0.15 0.76 -26.67
C SER A 70 -0.51 -0.42 -27.58
N ALA A 71 0.13 -0.55 -28.75
CA ALA A 71 -0.13 -1.65 -29.67
C ALA A 71 0.10 -3.05 -29.06
N LEU A 72 1.09 -3.20 -28.16
CA LEU A 72 1.35 -4.47 -27.48
C LEU A 72 0.26 -4.79 -26.45
N VAL A 73 -0.24 -3.76 -25.77
CA VAL A 73 -1.35 -3.90 -24.84
C VAL A 73 -2.61 -4.31 -25.60
N GLU A 74 -2.90 -3.68 -26.75
CA GLU A 74 -4.13 -3.95 -27.48
C GLU A 74 -4.11 -5.33 -28.16
N ASP A 75 -2.96 -5.74 -28.71
CA ASP A 75 -2.78 -7.11 -29.23
C ASP A 75 -3.00 -8.16 -28.11
N PHE A 76 -2.44 -7.93 -26.93
CA PHE A 76 -2.65 -8.82 -25.78
C PHE A 76 -4.11 -8.88 -25.36
N LYS A 77 -4.81 -7.74 -25.28
CA LYS A 77 -6.24 -7.69 -24.94
C LYS A 77 -7.06 -8.51 -25.92
N LEU A 78 -6.83 -8.34 -27.22
CA LEU A 78 -7.53 -9.10 -28.26
C LEU A 78 -7.24 -10.60 -28.19
N GLN A 79 -6.03 -11.01 -27.80
CA GLN A 79 -5.70 -12.43 -27.60
C GLN A 79 -6.43 -13.01 -26.38
N MET A 80 -6.45 -12.28 -25.26
CA MET A 80 -7.11 -12.72 -24.04
C MET A 80 -8.63 -12.82 -24.22
N GLN A 81 -9.27 -11.83 -24.83
CA GLN A 81 -10.71 -11.80 -25.07
C GLN A 81 -11.21 -12.89 -26.02
N LYS A 82 -10.34 -13.46 -26.86
CA LYS A 82 -10.69 -14.59 -27.73
C LYS A 82 -10.78 -15.92 -26.97
N ILE A 83 -10.08 -16.02 -25.85
CA ILE A 83 -9.88 -17.28 -25.11
C ILE A 83 -10.67 -17.28 -23.80
N PHE A 84 -10.82 -16.10 -23.21
CA PHE A 84 -11.49 -15.87 -21.94
C PHE A 84 -12.60 -14.83 -22.13
N GLU A 85 -13.73 -15.05 -21.45
CA GLU A 85 -14.76 -14.03 -21.31
C GLU A 85 -14.19 -12.92 -20.42
N MET A 86 -13.74 -11.83 -21.05
CA MET A 86 -13.11 -10.70 -20.38
C MET A 86 -13.68 -9.38 -20.88
N THR A 87 -14.08 -8.54 -19.93
CA THR A 87 -14.46 -7.16 -20.20
C THR A 87 -13.24 -6.26 -20.11
N ASP A 88 -13.03 -5.46 -21.14
CA ASP A 88 -12.06 -4.38 -21.11
C ASP A 88 -12.65 -3.17 -20.41
N MET A 89 -12.10 -2.84 -19.23
CA MET A 89 -12.52 -1.70 -18.43
C MET A 89 -11.86 -0.38 -18.90
N GLY A 90 -11.04 -0.44 -19.95
CA GLY A 90 -10.36 0.71 -20.53
C GLY A 90 -9.19 1.21 -19.68
N GLU A 91 -8.93 2.51 -19.77
CA GLU A 91 -7.89 3.15 -18.97
C GLU A 91 -8.20 3.04 -17.47
N MET A 92 -7.21 2.58 -16.71
CA MET A 92 -7.36 2.40 -15.27
C MET A 92 -7.64 3.74 -14.57
N SER A 93 -8.89 3.93 -14.16
CA SER A 93 -9.36 5.06 -13.35
C SER A 93 -9.66 4.67 -11.91
N TYR A 94 -9.88 3.38 -11.64
CA TYR A 94 -10.16 2.84 -10.32
C TYR A 94 -9.62 1.42 -10.20
N PHE A 95 -8.88 1.12 -9.13
CA PHE A 95 -8.37 -0.22 -8.86
C PHE A 95 -8.21 -0.45 -7.35
N LEU A 96 -8.72 -1.56 -6.82
CA LEU A 96 -8.61 -1.92 -5.39
C LEU A 96 -9.01 -0.81 -4.42
N GLY A 97 -10.09 -0.08 -4.72
CA GLY A 97 -10.57 1.00 -3.87
C GLY A 97 -9.78 2.31 -3.95
N MET A 98 -8.84 2.41 -4.90
CA MET A 98 -8.03 3.60 -5.16
C MET A 98 -8.48 4.24 -6.48
N GLU A 99 -8.63 5.55 -6.46
CA GLU A 99 -8.84 6.40 -7.63
C GLU A 99 -7.50 6.74 -8.26
N ILE A 100 -7.42 6.58 -9.58
CA ILE A 100 -6.17 6.71 -10.32
C ILE A 100 -6.38 7.69 -11.46
N HIS A 101 -5.59 8.75 -11.46
CA HIS A 101 -5.62 9.78 -12.48
C HIS A 101 -4.30 9.75 -13.24
N GLN A 102 -4.35 9.29 -14.49
CA GLN A 102 -3.19 9.18 -15.37
C GLN A 102 -3.05 10.46 -16.19
N TYR A 103 -1.88 11.10 -16.10
CA TYR A 103 -1.53 12.31 -16.84
C TYR A 103 -0.24 12.08 -17.63
N GLN A 104 0.06 12.95 -18.59
CA GLN A 104 1.29 12.87 -19.38
C GLN A 104 2.56 12.98 -18.50
N GLN A 105 2.49 13.77 -17.42
CA GLN A 105 3.61 14.05 -16.52
C GLN A 105 3.76 13.03 -15.39
N GLY A 106 2.75 12.19 -15.14
CA GLY A 106 2.73 11.29 -13.99
C GLY A 106 1.36 10.71 -13.67
N ILE A 107 1.29 9.93 -12.60
CA ILE A 107 0.07 9.27 -12.12
C ILE A 107 -0.23 9.77 -10.71
N PHE A 108 -1.45 10.25 -10.48
CA PHE A 108 -1.95 10.55 -9.14
C PHE A 108 -2.82 9.40 -8.64
N ILE A 109 -2.56 8.93 -7.43
CA ILE A 109 -3.37 7.88 -6.79
C ILE A 109 -3.93 8.44 -5.48
N CYS A 110 -5.24 8.35 -5.28
CA CYS A 110 -5.90 8.82 -4.05
C CYS A 110 -7.07 7.90 -3.67
N GLN A 111 -7.68 8.17 -2.51
CA GLN A 111 -8.84 7.43 -1.99
C GLN A 111 -9.93 8.41 -1.52
N ARG A 112 -10.24 9.44 -2.33
CA ARG A 112 -11.17 10.52 -1.98
C ARG A 112 -12.58 9.99 -1.71
N LYS A 113 -13.09 9.13 -2.57
CA LYS A 113 -14.40 8.49 -2.44
C LYS A 113 -14.48 7.69 -1.15
N TYR A 114 -13.48 6.83 -0.90
CA TYR A 114 -13.40 6.04 0.33
C TYR A 114 -13.29 6.93 1.58
N ALA A 115 -12.49 8.00 1.53
CA ALA A 115 -12.39 8.97 2.61
C ALA A 115 -13.75 9.59 2.96
N ASN A 116 -14.57 9.94 1.96
CA ASN A 116 -15.92 10.45 2.18
C ASN A 116 -16.88 9.37 2.71
N GLU A 117 -16.78 8.14 2.21
CA GLU A 117 -17.59 7.01 2.70
C GLU A 117 -17.33 6.72 4.18
N ILE A 118 -16.06 6.73 4.64
CA ILE A 118 -15.75 6.52 6.06
C ILE A 118 -16.22 7.70 6.93
N LEU A 119 -16.18 8.93 6.41
CA LEU A 119 -16.70 10.09 7.13
C LEU A 119 -18.20 9.96 7.35
N ASN A 120 -18.96 9.58 6.31
CA ASN A 120 -20.40 9.34 6.41
C ASN A 120 -20.69 8.17 7.37
N LYS A 121 -19.97 7.05 7.23
CA LYS A 121 -20.15 5.85 8.06
C LYS A 121 -20.04 6.12 9.57
N PHE A 122 -19.18 7.06 9.97
CA PHE A 122 -18.99 7.42 11.38
C PHE A 122 -19.65 8.74 11.78
N GLY A 123 -20.51 9.31 10.94
CA GLY A 123 -21.24 10.56 11.22
C GLY A 123 -20.32 11.79 11.33
N MET A 124 -19.23 11.81 10.58
CA MET A 124 -18.17 12.82 10.61
C MET A 124 -18.13 13.71 9.35
N GLU A 125 -19.13 13.60 8.47
CA GLU A 125 -19.22 14.37 7.22
C GLU A 125 -19.23 15.90 7.44
N ASN A 126 -19.88 16.36 8.51
CA ASN A 126 -20.04 17.77 8.89
C ASN A 126 -19.13 18.18 10.05
N CYS A 127 -18.12 17.36 10.38
CA CYS A 127 -17.20 17.68 11.46
C CYS A 127 -16.29 18.86 11.09
N LYS A 128 -15.87 19.65 12.10
CA LYS A 128 -14.87 20.71 11.90
C LYS A 128 -13.49 20.07 11.63
N PRO A 129 -12.82 20.36 10.50
CA PRO A 129 -11.52 19.79 10.20
C PRO A 129 -10.45 20.24 11.19
N VAL A 130 -9.36 19.48 11.28
CA VAL A 130 -8.18 19.81 12.09
C VAL A 130 -6.91 19.61 11.29
N ASN A 131 -5.86 20.36 11.61
CA ASN A 131 -4.59 20.30 10.86
C ASN A 131 -3.58 19.32 11.48
N THR A 132 -3.88 18.72 12.64
CA THR A 132 -2.97 17.79 13.31
C THR A 132 -3.66 16.47 13.63
N LEU A 133 -2.91 15.37 13.46
CA LEU A 133 -3.40 14.00 13.69
C LEU A 133 -3.68 13.69 15.16
N LEU A 134 -2.79 14.15 16.04
CA LEU A 134 -2.87 13.98 17.50
C LEU A 134 -2.89 15.35 18.18
N THR A 135 -3.42 15.43 19.41
CA THR A 135 -3.19 16.63 20.22
C THR A 135 -1.78 16.63 20.80
N GLN A 136 -1.20 17.82 20.98
CA GLN A 136 0.13 17.94 21.57
C GLN A 136 0.14 17.32 22.97
N ASN A 137 1.16 16.51 23.26
CA ASN A 137 1.34 15.80 24.53
C ASN A 137 0.28 14.73 24.86
N GLU A 138 -0.57 14.34 23.89
CA GLU A 138 -1.55 13.27 24.09
C GLU A 138 -0.87 11.90 24.09
N LYS A 139 -0.74 11.32 25.29
CA LYS A 139 -0.20 9.97 25.49
C LYS A 139 -1.34 8.98 25.65
N LEU A 140 -1.53 8.12 24.66
CA LEU A 140 -2.51 7.03 24.71
C LEU A 140 -1.91 5.84 25.48
N ILE A 141 -2.61 5.36 26.50
CA ILE A 141 -2.22 4.23 27.35
C ILE A 141 -3.43 3.30 27.55
N LYS A 142 -3.21 1.99 27.70
CA LYS A 142 -4.27 0.98 27.87
C LYS A 142 -5.16 1.22 29.09
N GLU A 143 -4.54 1.57 30.21
CA GLU A 143 -5.20 1.79 31.51
C GLU A 143 -5.30 3.28 31.79
N ASP A 144 -6.11 3.96 30.98
CA ASP A 144 -6.32 5.42 31.04
C ASP A 144 -7.44 5.86 31.99
N ARG A 145 -8.03 4.92 32.73
CA ARG A 145 -9.18 5.11 33.65
C ARG A 145 -10.45 5.65 32.97
N ALA A 146 -10.46 5.79 31.64
CA ALA A 146 -11.64 6.19 30.89
C ALA A 146 -12.56 4.99 30.70
N ASN A 147 -13.85 5.28 30.44
CA ASN A 147 -14.80 4.23 30.15
C ASN A 147 -14.39 3.48 28.87
N LYS A 148 -14.70 2.19 28.84
CA LYS A 148 -14.51 1.37 27.64
C LYS A 148 -15.59 1.68 26.61
N VAL A 149 -15.22 1.55 25.34
CA VAL A 149 -16.15 1.73 24.22
C VAL A 149 -16.41 0.40 23.53
N ASP A 150 -17.42 0.36 22.66
CA ASP A 150 -17.66 -0.81 21.81
C ASP A 150 -16.45 -1.09 20.91
N GLY A 151 -15.80 -2.23 21.18
CA GLY A 151 -14.65 -2.69 20.41
C GLY A 151 -14.97 -2.96 18.94
N SER A 152 -16.21 -3.30 18.59
CA SER A 152 -16.63 -3.52 17.20
C SER A 152 -16.57 -2.24 16.39
N ILE A 153 -17.16 -1.17 16.90
CA ILE A 153 -17.16 0.15 16.26
C ILE A 153 -15.72 0.69 16.15
N TYR A 154 -14.94 0.57 17.22
CA TYR A 154 -13.55 1.00 17.23
C TYR A 154 -12.69 0.24 16.20
N ARG A 155 -12.78 -1.10 16.18
CA ARG A 155 -12.04 -1.93 15.20
C ARG A 155 -12.43 -1.60 13.77
N SER A 156 -13.72 -1.37 13.51
CA SER A 156 -14.24 -0.95 12.21
C SER A 156 -13.62 0.39 11.77
N LEU A 157 -13.54 1.36 12.68
CA LEU A 157 -12.96 2.68 12.40
C LEU A 157 -11.46 2.57 12.12
N VAL A 158 -10.70 1.92 12.99
CA VAL A 158 -9.25 1.81 12.82
C VAL A 158 -8.91 0.95 11.60
N GLY A 159 -9.70 -0.09 11.28
CA GLY A 159 -9.57 -0.84 10.04
C GLY A 159 -9.73 0.04 8.79
N CYS A 160 -10.71 0.94 8.80
CA CYS A 160 -10.88 1.94 7.74
C CYS A 160 -9.68 2.90 7.62
N LEU A 161 -9.12 3.34 8.75
CA LEU A 161 -7.92 4.19 8.74
C LEU A 161 -6.71 3.43 8.18
N LEU A 162 -6.51 2.17 8.56
CA LEU A 162 -5.43 1.35 8.04
C LEU A 162 -5.55 1.15 6.53
N TYR A 163 -6.76 1.00 6.01
CA TYR A 163 -6.96 0.91 4.56
C TYR A 163 -6.65 2.21 3.81
N LEU A 164 -6.93 3.38 4.41
CA LEU A 164 -6.52 4.68 3.86
C LEU A 164 -5.00 4.84 3.78
N THR A 165 -4.23 4.17 4.64
CA THR A 165 -2.76 4.29 4.64
C THR A 165 -2.12 3.82 3.33
N ALA A 166 -2.86 3.11 2.47
CA ALA A 166 -2.42 2.70 1.12
C ALA A 166 -2.13 3.88 0.19
N THR A 167 -2.77 5.04 0.39
CA THR A 167 -2.48 6.28 -0.34
C THR A 167 -2.12 7.46 0.57
N ARG A 168 -2.14 7.23 1.89
CA ARG A 168 -1.92 8.26 2.92
C ARG A 168 -0.82 7.86 3.90
N PRO A 169 0.46 7.94 3.48
CA PRO A 169 1.60 7.66 4.37
C PRO A 169 1.63 8.57 5.60
N ASP A 170 1.10 9.79 5.49
CA ASP A 170 1.02 10.77 6.56
C ASP A 170 0.22 10.31 7.79
N ILE A 171 -0.81 9.48 7.61
CA ILE A 171 -1.61 8.94 8.73
C ILE A 171 -1.13 7.55 9.20
N MET A 172 -0.13 6.96 8.55
CA MET A 172 0.34 5.58 8.81
C MET A 172 0.74 5.37 10.26
N TYR A 173 1.50 6.31 10.83
CA TYR A 173 1.94 6.24 12.22
C TYR A 173 0.76 6.20 13.20
N VAL A 174 -0.17 7.17 13.09
CA VAL A 174 -1.30 7.28 14.03
C VAL A 174 -2.29 6.12 13.87
N ALA A 175 -2.50 5.61 12.65
CA ALA A 175 -3.34 4.44 12.42
C ALA A 175 -2.76 3.20 13.12
N ASN A 176 -1.44 2.98 13.01
CA ASN A 176 -0.74 1.89 13.70
C ASN A 176 -0.65 2.08 15.22
N LEU A 177 -0.63 3.32 15.72
CA LEU A 177 -0.73 3.60 17.15
C LEU A 177 -2.11 3.17 17.67
N LEU A 178 -3.19 3.61 17.01
CA LEU A 178 -4.57 3.30 17.39
C LEU A 178 -4.89 1.80 17.28
N PHE A 179 -4.28 1.10 16.31
CA PHE A 179 -4.42 -0.35 16.14
C PHE A 179 -4.08 -1.14 17.41
N ARG A 180 -3.12 -0.65 18.21
CA ARG A 180 -2.66 -1.32 19.44
C ARG A 180 -3.74 -1.48 20.50
N PHE A 181 -4.76 -0.63 20.45
CA PHE A 181 -5.84 -0.60 21.44
C PHE A 181 -7.11 -1.32 20.97
N MET A 182 -7.08 -2.04 19.84
CA MET A 182 -8.24 -2.74 19.26
C MET A 182 -8.87 -3.82 20.15
N GLN A 183 -8.11 -4.39 21.08
CA GLN A 183 -8.62 -5.43 22.00
C GLN A 183 -9.49 -4.83 23.11
N ASN A 184 -9.10 -3.69 23.69
CA ASN A 184 -9.77 -3.08 24.83
C ASN A 184 -9.77 -1.53 24.74
N PRO A 185 -10.48 -0.96 23.75
CA PRO A 185 -10.45 0.48 23.50
C PRO A 185 -11.23 1.26 24.56
N SER A 186 -10.78 2.49 24.80
CA SER A 186 -11.41 3.44 25.72
C SER A 186 -12.01 4.64 24.97
N GLU A 187 -12.74 5.48 25.69
CA GLU A 187 -13.24 6.75 25.15
C GLU A 187 -12.12 7.67 24.64
N LEU A 188 -10.96 7.70 25.31
CA LEU A 188 -9.83 8.51 24.85
C LEU A 188 -9.25 7.97 23.54
N HIS A 189 -9.09 6.64 23.42
CA HIS A 189 -8.68 6.01 22.16
C HIS A 189 -9.66 6.33 21.03
N PHE A 190 -10.96 6.24 21.29
CA PHE A 190 -11.97 6.52 20.28
C PHE A 190 -12.03 8.01 19.91
N LYS A 191 -11.82 8.91 20.87
CA LYS A 191 -11.70 10.35 20.63
C LYS A 191 -10.49 10.67 19.74
N ALA A 192 -9.34 10.05 19.99
CA ALA A 192 -8.16 10.18 19.14
C ALA A 192 -8.43 9.64 17.73
N ALA A 193 -9.10 8.50 17.60
CA ALA A 193 -9.48 7.95 16.30
C ALA A 193 -10.45 8.88 15.52
N LYS A 194 -11.45 9.47 16.20
CA LYS A 194 -12.32 10.50 15.59
C LYS A 194 -11.56 11.75 15.21
N ARG A 195 -10.52 12.14 15.96
CA ARG A 195 -9.65 13.27 15.58
C ARG A 195 -8.96 13.01 14.24
N VAL A 196 -8.47 11.79 14.00
CA VAL A 196 -7.89 11.42 12.69
C VAL A 196 -8.92 11.57 11.57
N LEU A 197 -10.19 11.17 11.79
CA LEU A 197 -11.26 11.42 10.81
C LEU A 197 -11.48 12.92 10.54
N ARG A 198 -11.39 13.78 11.55
CA ARG A 198 -11.43 15.25 11.36
C ARG A 198 -10.27 15.76 10.53
N TYR A 199 -9.09 15.17 10.68
CA TYR A 199 -7.93 15.50 9.85
C TYR A 199 -8.14 15.05 8.40
N VAL A 200 -8.62 13.81 8.19
CA VAL A 200 -8.98 13.28 6.87
C VAL A 200 -10.03 14.15 6.20
N LYS A 201 -11.02 14.67 6.93
CA LYS A 201 -12.02 15.61 6.40
C LYS A 201 -11.38 16.87 5.79
N GLY A 202 -10.36 17.41 6.44
CA GLY A 202 -9.63 18.59 5.94
C GLY A 202 -8.63 18.28 4.82
N THR A 203 -8.34 17.00 4.57
CA THR A 203 -7.26 16.54 3.69
C THR A 203 -7.72 15.43 2.74
N ASN A 204 -9.00 15.39 2.40
CA ASN A 204 -9.59 14.29 1.61
C ASN A 204 -9.13 14.27 0.15
N GLU A 205 -8.48 15.34 -0.32
CA GLU A 205 -7.89 15.45 -1.65
C GLU A 205 -6.42 14.99 -1.71
N LEU A 206 -5.81 14.66 -0.57
CA LEU A 206 -4.44 14.15 -0.55
C LEU A 206 -4.35 12.74 -1.14
N GLY A 207 -3.22 12.48 -1.78
CA GLY A 207 -2.85 11.21 -2.38
C GLY A 207 -1.37 11.22 -2.74
N ILE A 208 -0.96 10.30 -3.60
CA ILE A 208 0.44 10.10 -3.99
C ILE A 208 0.62 10.46 -5.46
N TRP A 209 1.60 11.31 -5.74
CA TRP A 209 1.99 11.68 -7.08
C TRP A 209 3.23 10.92 -7.53
N PHE A 210 3.08 10.10 -8.56
CA PHE A 210 4.17 9.43 -9.26
C PHE A 210 4.57 10.24 -10.48
N LYS A 211 5.57 11.10 -10.33
CA LYS A 211 6.13 11.89 -11.42
C LYS A 211 6.92 10.98 -12.36
N LYS A 212 6.79 11.18 -13.67
CA LYS A 212 7.68 10.56 -14.65
C LYS A 212 9.11 11.04 -14.38
N ASN A 213 9.98 10.11 -14.00
CA ASN A 213 11.38 10.38 -13.67
C ASN A 213 12.30 9.59 -14.60
N GLU A 214 13.47 10.14 -14.90
CA GLU A 214 14.50 9.46 -15.69
C GLU A 214 15.33 8.48 -14.86
N SER A 215 15.42 8.72 -13.55
CA SER A 215 16.14 7.85 -12.61
C SER A 215 15.19 6.87 -11.92
N SER A 216 15.52 5.58 -12.01
CA SER A 216 14.87 4.49 -11.28
C SER A 216 15.66 4.06 -10.03
N ARG A 217 16.49 4.95 -9.46
CA ARG A 217 17.32 4.63 -8.29
C ARG A 217 16.47 4.38 -7.05
N LEU A 218 16.67 3.23 -6.43
CA LEU A 218 16.06 2.86 -5.15
C LEU A 218 16.81 3.52 -3.98
N VAL A 219 16.07 4.22 -3.11
CA VAL A 219 16.57 4.84 -1.88
C VAL A 219 15.60 4.56 -0.73
N GLY A 220 16.12 4.23 0.44
CA GLY A 220 15.33 4.04 1.66
C GLY A 220 15.69 5.07 2.74
N PHE A 221 14.70 5.45 3.54
CA PHE A 221 14.88 6.19 4.78
C PHE A 221 14.27 5.39 5.92
N ILE A 222 14.95 5.38 7.05
CA ILE A 222 14.49 4.74 8.27
C ILE A 222 14.44 5.76 9.39
N ASP A 223 13.45 5.61 10.24
CA ASP A 223 13.28 6.40 11.45
C ASP A 223 12.85 5.46 12.58
N ASN A 224 13.26 5.77 13.81
CA ASN A 224 12.76 5.05 14.97
C ASN A 224 12.64 5.98 16.18
N ASP A 225 11.63 5.74 16.99
CA ASP A 225 11.56 6.32 18.34
C ASP A 225 12.08 5.30 19.37
N TRP A 226 13.28 5.55 19.92
CA TRP A 226 13.75 4.69 21.00
C TRP A 226 12.81 4.78 22.20
N ALA A 227 12.33 3.62 22.66
CA ALA A 227 11.36 3.52 23.75
C ALA A 227 10.07 4.36 23.59
N GLY A 228 9.64 4.62 22.35
CA GLY A 228 8.46 5.46 22.09
C GLY A 228 7.14 4.91 22.64
N SER A 229 7.06 3.60 22.92
CA SER A 229 5.93 3.00 23.63
C SER A 229 6.14 3.07 25.16
N HIS A 230 5.44 3.98 25.83
CA HIS A 230 5.49 4.10 27.30
C HIS A 230 5.01 2.87 28.08
N GLU A 231 4.29 1.94 27.44
CA GLU A 231 3.76 0.75 28.13
C GLU A 231 4.78 -0.36 28.34
N ASP A 232 5.61 -0.59 27.33
CA ASP A 232 6.53 -1.73 27.27
C ASP A 232 7.93 -1.33 26.82
N MET A 233 8.19 -0.03 26.72
CA MET A 233 9.47 0.56 26.30
C MET A 233 9.96 0.09 24.93
N LYS A 234 9.06 -0.46 24.10
CA LYS A 234 9.41 -0.89 22.74
C LYS A 234 9.41 0.29 21.78
N SER A 235 10.40 0.32 20.91
CA SER A 235 10.53 1.32 19.87
C SER A 235 9.48 1.16 18.78
N ILE A 236 9.11 2.25 18.11
CA ILE A 236 8.31 2.32 16.89
C ILE A 236 9.28 2.60 15.75
N SER A 237 9.14 1.83 14.69
CA SER A 237 10.05 1.81 13.56
C SER A 237 9.30 2.21 12.31
N GLY A 238 9.76 3.27 11.67
CA GLY A 238 9.26 3.75 10.40
C GLY A 238 10.24 3.45 9.28
N TYR A 239 9.72 3.19 8.08
CA TYR A 239 10.53 3.30 6.88
C TYR A 239 9.73 3.88 5.73
N VAL A 240 10.45 4.46 4.78
CA VAL A 240 9.91 4.90 3.50
C VAL A 240 10.93 4.67 2.40
N PHE A 241 10.47 4.12 1.28
CA PHE A 241 11.27 3.88 0.08
C PHE A 241 10.79 4.74 -1.08
N PHE A 242 11.77 5.21 -1.84
CA PHE A 242 11.62 6.03 -3.02
C PHE A 242 12.26 5.34 -4.23
N ILE A 243 11.63 5.51 -5.39
CA ILE A 243 12.24 5.29 -6.70
C ILE A 243 12.32 6.65 -7.38
N GLY A 244 13.55 7.14 -7.59
CA GLY A 244 13.76 8.53 -7.98
C GLY A 244 13.18 9.48 -6.93
N LEU A 245 12.20 10.30 -7.32
CA LEU A 245 11.50 11.23 -6.43
C LEU A 245 10.15 10.68 -5.90
N ASN A 246 9.76 9.48 -6.30
CA ASN A 246 8.43 8.95 -6.01
C ASN A 246 8.46 8.01 -4.81
N VAL A 247 7.67 8.31 -3.79
CA VAL A 247 7.42 7.41 -2.66
C VAL A 247 6.48 6.29 -3.10
N PHE A 248 6.79 5.05 -2.75
CA PHE A 248 5.98 3.90 -3.19
C PHE A 248 5.85 2.76 -2.16
N SER A 249 6.69 2.74 -1.12
CA SER A 249 6.58 1.76 -0.04
C SER A 249 6.92 2.43 1.28
N TRP A 250 6.06 2.27 2.28
CA TRP A 250 6.24 2.83 3.61
C TRP A 250 5.58 1.94 4.65
N ASN A 251 6.05 2.03 5.88
CA ASN A 251 5.46 1.33 7.01
C ASN A 251 5.80 2.03 8.32
N SER A 252 4.97 1.82 9.34
CA SER A 252 5.25 2.19 10.72
C SER A 252 4.84 1.03 11.63
N LYS A 253 5.80 0.42 12.32
CA LYS A 253 5.57 -0.80 13.10
C LYS A 253 6.27 -0.72 14.45
N LYS A 254 5.57 -1.18 15.50
CA LYS A 254 6.16 -1.39 16.82
C LYS A 254 7.12 -2.58 16.79
N GLN A 255 8.32 -2.43 17.35
CA GLN A 255 9.30 -3.51 17.44
C GLN A 255 8.79 -4.66 18.31
N GLY A 256 9.24 -5.89 18.00
CA GLY A 256 8.87 -7.09 18.75
C GLY A 256 9.54 -7.17 20.11
N THR A 257 10.77 -6.66 20.21
CA THR A 257 11.64 -6.68 21.38
C THR A 257 11.84 -5.28 21.96
N VAL A 258 12.26 -5.21 23.22
CA VAL A 258 12.67 -3.97 23.88
C VAL A 258 14.15 -3.78 23.59
N ALA A 259 14.51 -2.67 22.92
CA ALA A 259 15.90 -2.34 22.64
C ALA A 259 16.55 -1.73 23.89
N GLN A 260 17.76 -2.18 24.23
CA GLN A 260 18.56 -1.71 25.35
C GLN A 260 19.25 -0.37 25.07
N SER A 261 19.34 0.02 23.80
CA SER A 261 19.91 1.31 23.38
C SER A 261 19.26 1.81 22.09
N THR A 262 19.40 3.11 21.81
CA THR A 262 19.01 3.69 20.51
C THR A 262 19.71 2.98 19.35
N ALA A 263 21.00 2.65 19.50
CA ALA A 263 21.75 1.92 18.48
C ALA A 263 21.17 0.53 18.20
N GLU A 264 20.78 -0.22 19.24
CA GLU A 264 20.12 -1.51 19.05
C GLU A 264 18.77 -1.37 18.33
N ALA A 265 17.98 -0.36 18.71
CA ALA A 265 16.71 -0.08 18.03
C ALA A 265 16.94 0.22 16.54
N GLU A 266 17.94 1.04 16.22
CA GLU A 266 18.36 1.36 14.84
C GLU A 266 18.76 0.10 14.07
N TYR A 267 19.55 -0.80 14.66
CA TYR A 267 19.95 -2.07 14.01
C TYR A 267 18.76 -2.99 13.73
N ILE A 268 17.78 -3.06 14.64
CA ILE A 268 16.55 -3.84 14.43
C ILE A 268 15.77 -3.31 13.23
N VAL A 269 15.59 -1.98 13.13
CA VAL A 269 14.91 -1.35 11.99
C VAL A 269 15.69 -1.55 10.70
N ALA A 270 17.00 -1.31 10.74
CA ALA A 270 17.88 -1.46 9.60
C ALA A 270 17.80 -2.89 9.03
N THR A 271 17.78 -3.91 9.87
CA THR A 271 17.64 -5.31 9.43
C THR A 271 16.32 -5.55 8.68
N ALA A 272 15.21 -5.06 9.22
CA ALA A 272 13.90 -5.18 8.57
C ALA A 272 13.86 -4.44 7.22
N VAL A 273 14.46 -3.25 7.17
CA VAL A 273 14.51 -2.41 5.96
C VAL A 273 15.43 -3.00 4.91
N VAL A 274 16.57 -3.58 5.28
CA VAL A 274 17.45 -4.29 4.35
C VAL A 274 16.73 -5.47 3.71
N ASN A 275 15.96 -6.25 4.48
CA ASN A 275 15.14 -7.33 3.92
C ASN A 275 14.11 -6.80 2.92
N GLN A 276 13.43 -5.69 3.24
CA GLN A 276 12.51 -5.03 2.33
C GLN A 276 13.22 -4.53 1.06
N ALA A 277 14.39 -3.91 1.21
CA ALA A 277 15.20 -3.42 0.10
C ALA A 277 15.67 -4.56 -0.82
N ILE A 278 16.06 -5.70 -0.26
CA ILE A 278 16.43 -6.89 -1.03
C ILE A 278 15.25 -7.38 -1.86
N TRP A 279 14.07 -7.52 -1.25
CA TRP A 279 12.86 -7.91 -1.98
C TRP A 279 12.52 -6.90 -3.09
N LEU A 280 12.55 -5.60 -2.80
CA LEU A 280 12.31 -4.53 -3.77
C LEU A 280 13.30 -4.56 -4.94
N ARG A 281 14.60 -4.80 -4.69
CA ARG A 281 15.60 -4.96 -5.75
C ARG A 281 15.30 -6.15 -6.66
N LYS A 282 14.80 -7.26 -6.10
CA LYS A 282 14.43 -8.44 -6.89
C LYS A 282 13.22 -8.14 -7.78
N ILE A 283 12.21 -7.42 -7.29
CA ILE A 283 11.08 -6.95 -8.10
C ILE A 283 11.55 -6.01 -9.20
N LEU A 284 12.42 -5.04 -8.89
CA LEU A 284 12.97 -4.14 -9.91
C LEU A 284 13.78 -4.89 -10.96
N MET A 285 14.52 -5.94 -10.58
CA MET A 285 15.22 -6.81 -11.52
C MET A 285 14.24 -7.54 -12.45
N ASP A 286 13.13 -8.07 -11.93
CA ASP A 286 12.07 -8.70 -12.74
C ASP A 286 11.47 -7.70 -13.73
N LEU A 287 11.32 -6.44 -13.33
CA LEU A 287 10.86 -5.32 -14.17
C LEU A 287 11.93 -4.75 -15.11
N SER A 288 13.07 -5.44 -15.29
CA SER A 288 14.20 -5.00 -16.13
C SER A 288 14.80 -3.64 -15.71
N GLN A 289 14.64 -3.27 -14.43
CA GLN A 289 15.18 -2.06 -13.79
C GLN A 289 16.26 -2.42 -12.76
N LYS A 290 17.22 -3.27 -13.18
CA LYS A 290 18.30 -3.76 -12.33
C LYS A 290 19.03 -2.58 -11.69
N GLN A 291 19.20 -2.67 -10.37
CA GLN A 291 20.01 -1.72 -9.62
C GLN A 291 21.43 -2.29 -9.55
N ASP A 292 22.40 -1.67 -10.20
CA ASP A 292 23.81 -2.14 -10.14
C ASP A 292 24.52 -1.61 -8.89
N ASP A 293 24.23 -0.37 -8.51
CA ASP A 293 24.79 0.23 -7.31
C ASP A 293 24.14 -0.29 -6.01
N PRO A 294 24.84 -0.18 -4.87
CA PRO A 294 24.25 -0.38 -3.55
C PRO A 294 23.04 0.52 -3.28
N THR A 295 21.98 -0.03 -2.68
CA THR A 295 20.84 0.75 -2.21
C THR A 295 21.28 1.62 -1.03
N LYS A 296 21.12 2.94 -1.15
CA LYS A 296 21.37 3.86 -0.04
C LYS A 296 20.20 3.81 0.94
N ILE A 297 20.48 3.52 2.20
CA ILE A 297 19.53 3.57 3.31
C ILE A 297 20.01 4.66 4.27
N PHE A 298 19.22 5.71 4.44
CA PHE A 298 19.51 6.80 5.35
C PHE A 298 18.83 6.56 6.69
N VAL A 299 19.60 6.66 7.77
CA VAL A 299 19.08 6.58 9.15
C VAL A 299 18.84 8.00 9.63
N ILE A 300 17.58 8.33 9.94
CA ILE A 300 17.23 9.61 10.55
C ILE A 300 17.47 9.47 12.04
N ILE A 301 18.49 10.16 12.54
CA ILE A 301 18.83 10.17 13.96
C ILE A 301 18.17 11.40 14.57
N SER A 302 17.18 11.17 15.43
CA SER A 302 16.59 12.22 16.27
C SER A 302 17.60 12.57 17.37
N GLN A 303 18.31 13.69 17.23
CA GLN A 303 19.16 14.27 18.29
C GLN A 303 18.31 15.02 19.32
#